data_AF-A0A2Z3GJ43-F1
#
_entry.id   AF-A0A2Z3GJ43-F1
#
_cell.length_a   1.000
_cell.length_b   1.000
_cell.length_c   1.000
_cell.angle_alpha   90.00
_cell.angle_beta   90.00
_cell.angle_gamma   90.00
#
_symmetry.space_group_name_H-M   'P 1'
#
loop_
_entity.id
_entity.type
_entity.pdbx_description
1 polymer ?
#
loop_
_entity_poly.entity_id
_entity_poly.type
_entity_poly.pdbx_seq_one_letter_code
_entity_poly.pdbx_strand_id
1 'polypeptide(L)'
;MGTAKSLGCWLLLAGLDWGGLKTCVRHAAAPVDAVLVITKGGTYSGTYRSSASGVACVRVATAEPVVLDGCVLAGPGHLIVAGEGADLTVRNCRGQGLPPTVDKQPTGRFVDAYRPRRLVVEHNEFTQTTGIGVNRWASPGAPAQTLTVRYNQARNIDGRWRNGGGARASFLILNTVQHLPGVDVAYNEVLNTPDQSLVEDNINLYNSSGTAASPLHVHDNFVRGAYPFPATGGPFTGTGITTDGDAQTLAAATGFVEADHNQFVGIGNSAMNIASGHDVYYHDNRAVSSGYLPDGRRFSAGFCGLGVFNYYRQPGGVFANHRVADNTVGVVRWGGHSPSADRQDEAPDACAPCQGTVHLPGPITLATEQAEWVRWQAKLALNGLTVGPLTAQKTGN
;
A
#
# COMPACT_ATOMS: atom_id res chain seq x y z
N MET A 1 -53.13 6.03 32.13
CA MET A 1 -51.93 6.88 32.06
C MET A 1 -50.71 5.96 32.12
N GLY A 2 -50.28 5.49 30.95
CA GLY A 2 -49.20 4.52 30.81
C GLY A 2 -47.96 5.19 30.24
N THR A 3 -46.82 4.97 30.89
CA THR A 3 -45.49 5.26 30.33
C THR A 3 -44.74 3.95 30.21
N ALA A 4 -44.78 3.39 29.00
CA ALA A 4 -43.81 2.41 28.53
C ALA A 4 -42.75 3.18 27.73
N LYS A 5 -41.47 3.06 28.09
CA LYS A 5 -40.35 3.44 27.24
C LYS A 5 -39.93 2.21 26.43
N SER A 6 -40.11 2.25 25.11
CA SER A 6 -39.61 1.25 24.15
C SER A 6 -38.07 1.30 24.11
N LEU A 7 -37.33 0.19 24.16
CA LEU A 7 -37.13 -0.85 23.14
C LEU A 7 -36.57 -0.29 21.81
N GLY A 8 -35.24 -0.46 21.68
CA GLY A 8 -34.50 -0.99 20.53
C GLY A 8 -34.86 -0.52 19.12
N CYS A 9 -33.91 0.13 18.45
CA CYS A 9 -33.93 0.33 17.00
C CYS A 9 -32.50 0.27 16.41
N TRP A 10 -32.17 -0.91 15.89
CA TRP A 10 -31.34 -1.20 14.71
C TRP A 10 -29.83 -0.93 14.69
N LEU A 11 -29.09 -1.89 15.27
CA LEU A 11 -27.94 -2.48 14.59
C LEU A 11 -28.45 -3.16 13.30
N LEU A 12 -28.23 -2.51 12.15
CA LEU A 12 -28.22 -3.15 10.84
C LEU A 12 -26.84 -2.89 10.22
N LEU A 13 -25.81 -3.42 10.86
CA LEU A 13 -24.60 -3.83 10.14
C LEU A 13 -25.04 -5.03 9.31
N ALA A 14 -25.32 -4.77 8.03
CA ALA A 14 -25.63 -5.80 7.06
C ALA A 14 -24.55 -6.88 7.16
N GLY A 15 -24.99 -8.08 7.55
CA GLY A 15 -24.20 -9.29 7.53
C GLY A 15 -23.70 -9.52 6.10
N LEU A 16 -22.45 -9.16 5.88
CA LEU A 16 -21.62 -9.85 4.93
C LEU A 16 -20.85 -10.88 5.75
N ASP A 17 -20.98 -12.14 5.36
CA ASP A 17 -20.11 -13.23 5.78
C ASP A 17 -18.65 -12.83 5.54
N TRP A 18 -18.05 -12.18 6.54
CA TRP A 18 -16.65 -11.81 6.54
C TRP A 18 -15.89 -13.01 7.09
N GLY A 19 -15.74 -14.00 6.21
CA GLY A 19 -14.87 -15.14 6.40
C GLY A 19 -13.50 -14.64 6.81
N GLY A 20 -13.22 -14.77 8.11
CA GLY A 20 -11.94 -14.45 8.71
C GLY A 20 -10.80 -15.08 7.91
N LEU A 21 -9.72 -14.32 7.82
CA LEU A 21 -8.49 -14.62 7.13
C LEU A 21 -8.07 -16.08 7.33
N LYS A 22 -8.22 -16.89 6.28
CA LYS A 22 -7.43 -18.10 6.04
C LYS A 22 -6.85 -18.15 4.63
N THR A 23 -6.67 -17.02 3.97
CA THR A 23 -5.67 -16.92 2.91
C THR A 23 -4.36 -16.55 3.56
N CYS A 24 -3.74 -17.56 4.16
CA CYS A 24 -2.29 -17.61 4.22
C CYS A 24 -1.84 -17.28 2.79
N VAL A 25 -1.18 -16.13 2.57
CA VAL A 25 -0.42 -15.92 1.35
C VAL A 25 0.61 -17.04 1.39
N ARG A 26 0.27 -18.19 0.79
CA ARG A 26 1.25 -19.21 0.50
C ARG A 26 2.25 -18.46 -0.34
N HIS A 27 3.44 -18.22 0.22
CA HIS A 27 4.61 -18.16 -0.61
C HIS A 27 4.52 -19.42 -1.47
N ALA A 28 4.15 -19.25 -2.74
CA ALA A 28 4.65 -20.19 -3.72
C ALA A 28 6.16 -20.19 -3.47
N ALA A 29 6.74 -21.37 -3.24
CA ALA A 29 8.19 -21.51 -3.25
C ALA A 29 8.68 -20.70 -4.46
N ALA A 30 9.65 -19.80 -4.25
CA ALA A 30 10.14 -18.89 -5.28
C ALA A 30 10.21 -19.65 -6.61
N PRO A 31 9.61 -19.14 -7.70
CA PRO A 31 9.60 -19.87 -8.95
C PRO A 31 11.01 -20.36 -9.27
N VAL A 32 11.16 -21.66 -9.50
CA VAL A 32 12.47 -22.29 -9.72
C VAL A 32 13.14 -21.69 -10.96
N ASP A 33 12.33 -21.18 -11.89
CA ASP A 33 12.72 -20.67 -13.20
C ASP A 33 12.65 -19.15 -13.29
N ALA A 34 13.67 -18.57 -13.93
CA ALA A 34 13.71 -17.15 -14.28
C ALA A 34 14.49 -16.95 -15.59
N VAL A 35 14.23 -15.86 -16.30
CA VAL A 35 14.96 -15.51 -17.53
C VAL A 35 16.44 -15.23 -17.23
N LEU A 36 16.72 -14.53 -16.12
CA LEU A 36 18.06 -14.36 -15.57
C LEU A 36 18.10 -14.86 -14.13
N VAL A 37 19.10 -15.69 -13.80
CA VAL A 37 19.43 -16.09 -12.43
C VAL A 37 20.78 -15.48 -12.05
N ILE A 38 20.76 -14.59 -11.06
CA ILE A 38 21.96 -13.92 -10.55
C ILE A 38 22.50 -14.71 -9.37
N THR A 39 23.69 -15.30 -9.54
CA THR A 39 24.35 -16.12 -8.49
C THR A 39 25.60 -15.46 -7.92
N LYS A 40 25.95 -14.25 -8.38
CA LYS A 40 27.10 -13.47 -7.92
C LYS A 40 26.73 -12.00 -7.81
N GLY A 41 27.35 -11.30 -6.86
CA GLY A 41 27.17 -9.87 -6.68
C GLY A 41 27.61 -9.06 -7.90
N GLY A 42 27.10 -7.84 -8.00
CA GLY A 42 27.42 -6.93 -9.09
C GLY A 42 26.23 -6.09 -9.56
N THR A 43 26.48 -5.26 -10.57
CA THR A 43 25.46 -4.42 -11.20
C THR A 43 25.01 -5.04 -12.51
N TYR A 44 23.71 -5.17 -12.68
CA TYR A 44 23.06 -5.78 -13.84
C TYR A 44 22.10 -4.77 -14.47
N SER A 45 22.11 -4.73 -15.80
CA SER A 45 21.21 -3.94 -16.63
C SER A 45 20.81 -4.77 -17.85
N GLY A 46 19.68 -4.46 -18.45
CA GLY A 46 19.23 -5.16 -19.66
C GLY A 46 17.71 -5.20 -19.81
N THR A 47 17.26 -5.89 -20.85
CA THR A 47 15.84 -6.17 -21.08
C THR A 47 15.56 -7.63 -20.81
N TYR A 48 14.65 -7.92 -19.88
CA TYR A 48 14.29 -9.27 -19.47
C TYR A 48 12.78 -9.48 -19.62
N ARG A 49 12.39 -10.44 -20.47
CA ARG A 49 10.98 -10.71 -20.74
C ARG A 49 10.63 -12.16 -20.47
N SER A 50 9.72 -12.39 -19.53
CA SER A 50 9.11 -13.70 -19.27
C SER A 50 7.81 -13.87 -20.07
N SER A 51 7.54 -15.10 -20.51
CA SER A 51 6.31 -15.47 -21.22
C SER A 51 5.36 -16.34 -20.39
N ALA A 52 5.69 -16.66 -19.14
CA ALA A 52 4.92 -17.60 -18.32
C ALA A 52 4.74 -17.12 -16.88
N SER A 53 3.55 -17.34 -16.30
CA SER A 53 3.19 -16.83 -14.96
C SER A 53 3.99 -17.46 -13.82
N GLY A 54 4.59 -18.62 -14.07
CA GLY A 54 5.48 -19.31 -13.14
C GLY A 54 6.97 -19.01 -13.34
N VAL A 55 7.34 -18.08 -14.24
CA VAL A 55 8.74 -17.78 -14.56
C VAL A 55 9.00 -16.29 -14.29
N ALA A 56 9.97 -15.99 -13.43
CA ALA A 56 10.33 -14.60 -13.15
C ALA A 56 11.18 -13.98 -14.26
N CYS A 57 11.24 -12.66 -14.36
CA CYS A 57 12.24 -12.04 -15.27
C CYS A 57 13.64 -12.17 -14.68
N VAL A 58 13.82 -11.80 -13.41
CA VAL A 58 15.10 -11.90 -12.70
C VAL A 58 14.90 -12.62 -11.37
N ARG A 59 15.78 -13.57 -11.06
CA ARG A 59 15.90 -14.18 -9.74
C ARG A 59 17.27 -13.88 -9.14
N VAL A 60 17.29 -13.28 -7.96
CA VAL A 60 18.50 -13.07 -7.17
C VAL A 60 18.69 -14.25 -6.22
N ALA A 61 19.72 -15.06 -6.50
CA ALA A 61 20.06 -16.29 -5.80
C ALA A 61 21.46 -16.19 -5.16
N THR A 62 21.76 -15.05 -4.55
CA THR A 62 23.00 -14.78 -3.82
C THR A 62 22.73 -13.79 -2.68
N ALA A 63 23.56 -13.83 -1.64
CA ALA A 63 23.57 -12.85 -0.55
C ALA A 63 24.62 -11.73 -0.77
N GLU A 64 25.46 -11.87 -1.81
CA GLU A 64 26.36 -10.80 -2.26
C GLU A 64 25.53 -9.59 -2.73
N PRO A 65 26.05 -8.36 -2.60
CA PRO A 65 25.34 -7.16 -3.06
C PRO A 65 25.02 -7.21 -4.56
N VAL A 66 23.73 -7.05 -4.89
CA VAL A 66 23.23 -7.00 -6.26
C VAL A 66 22.53 -5.66 -6.52
N VAL A 67 22.86 -5.04 -7.65
CA VAL A 67 22.19 -3.84 -8.13
C VAL A 67 21.55 -4.15 -9.48
N LEU A 68 20.24 -3.99 -9.59
CA LEU A 68 19.53 -3.91 -10.86
C LEU A 68 19.37 -2.43 -11.21
N ASP A 69 20.02 -1.98 -12.29
CA ASP A 69 20.05 -0.57 -12.68
C ASP A 69 19.62 -0.42 -14.14
N GLY A 70 18.58 0.38 -14.40
CA GLY A 70 18.16 0.65 -15.77
C GLY A 70 17.54 -0.56 -16.49
N CYS A 71 17.06 -1.58 -15.76
CA CYS A 71 16.46 -2.76 -16.38
C CYS A 71 15.08 -2.46 -16.97
N VAL A 72 14.73 -3.12 -18.07
CA VAL A 72 13.37 -3.16 -18.63
C VAL A 72 12.83 -4.58 -18.46
N LEU A 73 11.78 -4.74 -17.66
CA LEU A 73 11.22 -6.04 -17.30
C LEU A 73 9.77 -6.15 -17.75
N ALA A 74 9.40 -7.28 -18.36
CA ALA A 74 8.00 -7.54 -18.73
C ALA A 74 7.65 -9.01 -18.55
N GLY A 75 6.56 -9.32 -17.86
CA GLY A 75 6.19 -10.70 -17.61
C GLY A 75 4.82 -10.88 -16.97
N PRO A 76 4.19 -12.06 -17.14
CA PRO A 76 2.92 -12.38 -16.51
C PRO A 76 3.06 -12.94 -15.08
N GLY A 77 4.29 -13.28 -14.67
CA GLY A 77 4.67 -13.65 -13.30
C GLY A 77 5.44 -12.52 -12.61
N HIS A 78 6.09 -12.82 -11.48
CA HIS A 78 6.90 -11.83 -10.76
C HIS A 78 8.02 -11.30 -11.67
N LEU A 79 8.27 -9.99 -11.67
CA LEU A 79 9.34 -9.42 -12.49
C LEU A 79 10.69 -9.66 -11.83
N ILE A 80 10.82 -9.37 -10.53
CA ILE A 80 12.03 -9.61 -9.75
C ILE A 80 11.67 -10.45 -8.53
N VAL A 81 12.40 -11.55 -8.33
CA VAL A 81 12.32 -12.38 -7.13
C VAL A 81 13.65 -12.36 -6.40
N ALA A 82 13.63 -12.07 -5.10
CA ALA A 82 14.81 -12.08 -4.24
C ALA A 82 14.66 -13.10 -3.11
N GLY A 83 15.61 -14.03 -3.02
CA GLY A 83 15.62 -15.06 -2.00
C GLY A 83 16.10 -14.59 -0.62
N GLU A 84 16.11 -15.52 0.32
CA GLU A 84 16.56 -15.28 1.69
C GLU A 84 18.00 -14.76 1.73
N GLY A 85 18.23 -13.72 2.55
CA GLY A 85 19.53 -13.09 2.72
C GLY A 85 19.95 -12.14 1.60
N ALA A 86 19.09 -11.88 0.61
CA ALA A 86 19.40 -10.97 -0.48
C ALA A 86 19.74 -9.55 0.00
N ASP A 87 20.75 -8.96 -0.61
CA ASP A 87 21.06 -7.52 -0.54
C ASP A 87 20.89 -6.95 -1.93
N LEU A 88 19.72 -6.34 -2.11
CA LEU A 88 19.23 -5.96 -3.42
C LEU A 88 18.95 -4.47 -3.47
N THR A 89 19.50 -3.83 -4.49
CA THR A 89 19.11 -2.50 -4.93
C THR A 89 18.45 -2.62 -6.30
N VAL A 90 17.22 -2.13 -6.45
CA VAL A 90 16.50 -2.03 -7.72
C VAL A 90 16.27 -0.55 -8.00
N ARG A 91 16.92 -0.03 -9.04
CA ARG A 91 16.80 1.38 -9.39
C ARG A 91 16.73 1.67 -10.87
N ASN A 92 16.10 2.78 -11.22
CA ASN A 92 15.93 3.23 -12.60
C ASN A 92 15.29 2.19 -13.54
N CYS A 93 14.61 1.19 -12.98
CA CYS A 93 14.04 0.09 -13.75
C CYS A 93 12.61 0.42 -14.20
N ARG A 94 12.20 -0.20 -15.31
CA ARG A 94 10.86 -0.11 -15.88
C ARG A 94 10.22 -1.49 -15.89
N GLY A 95 9.06 -1.65 -15.26
CA GLY A 95 8.34 -2.92 -15.16
C GLY A 95 6.96 -2.89 -15.83
N GLN A 96 6.63 -3.91 -16.62
CA GLN A 96 5.31 -4.10 -17.20
C GLN A 96 4.76 -5.48 -16.83
N GLY A 97 3.68 -5.50 -16.04
CA GLY A 97 2.88 -6.71 -15.85
C GLY A 97 2.15 -7.09 -17.14
N LEU A 98 2.25 -8.34 -17.54
CA LEU A 98 1.53 -8.90 -18.70
C LEU A 98 0.34 -9.75 -18.22
N PRO A 99 -0.69 -9.95 -19.06
CA PRO A 99 -1.81 -10.81 -18.71
C PRO A 99 -1.35 -12.20 -18.24
N PRO A 100 -1.85 -12.71 -17.09
CA PRO A 100 -1.51 -14.03 -16.61
C PRO A 100 -1.73 -15.12 -17.68
N THR A 101 -0.84 -16.10 -17.70
CA THR A 101 -0.96 -17.30 -18.55
C THR A 101 -1.80 -18.39 -17.91
N VAL A 102 -2.00 -18.31 -16.59
CA VAL A 102 -2.74 -19.28 -15.79
C VAL A 102 -4.01 -18.65 -15.23
N ASP A 103 -5.09 -19.42 -15.26
CA ASP A 103 -6.38 -19.05 -14.67
C ASP A 103 -6.29 -18.93 -13.15
N LYS A 104 -7.11 -18.03 -12.58
CA LYS A 104 -7.16 -17.79 -11.13
C LYS A 104 -5.82 -17.38 -10.49
N GLN A 105 -4.93 -16.79 -11.29
CA GLN A 105 -3.67 -16.22 -10.83
C GLN A 105 -3.64 -14.73 -11.19
N PRO A 106 -3.23 -13.83 -10.26
CA PRO A 106 -3.03 -12.42 -10.58
C PRO A 106 -1.73 -12.23 -11.37
N THR A 107 -1.55 -11.04 -11.95
CA THR A 107 -0.24 -10.63 -12.47
C THR A 107 0.79 -10.63 -11.33
N GLY A 108 2.05 -10.92 -11.65
CA GLY A 108 3.10 -10.92 -10.63
C GLY A 108 3.48 -9.53 -10.11
N ARG A 109 4.27 -9.55 -9.04
CA ARG A 109 4.84 -8.34 -8.42
C ARG A 109 5.93 -7.73 -9.28
N PHE A 110 6.18 -6.43 -9.12
CA PHE A 110 7.41 -5.80 -9.58
C PHE A 110 8.62 -6.38 -8.83
N VAL A 111 8.55 -6.41 -7.50
CA VAL A 111 9.55 -7.07 -6.62
C VAL A 111 8.82 -7.95 -5.62
N ASP A 112 9.24 -9.21 -5.52
CA ASP A 112 8.85 -10.16 -4.47
C ASP A 112 10.11 -10.59 -3.72
N ALA A 113 10.23 -10.20 -2.46
CA ALA A 113 11.41 -10.46 -1.64
C ALA A 113 11.03 -11.28 -0.40
N TYR A 114 11.70 -12.41 -0.21
CA TYR A 114 11.53 -13.26 0.97
C TYR A 114 12.76 -13.14 1.87
N ARG A 115 12.57 -12.66 3.10
CA ARG A 115 13.64 -12.49 4.11
C ARG A 115 14.91 -11.82 3.54
N PRO A 116 14.83 -10.68 2.86
CA PRO A 116 16.04 -9.96 2.46
C PRO A 116 16.80 -9.48 3.71
N ARG A 117 18.11 -9.26 3.57
CA ARG A 117 18.92 -8.58 4.59
C ARG A 117 18.99 -7.07 4.37
N ARG A 118 18.83 -6.63 3.12
CA ARG A 118 18.74 -5.22 2.73
C ARG A 118 17.95 -5.13 1.43
N LEU A 119 17.05 -4.17 1.35
CA LEU A 119 16.26 -3.93 0.14
C LEU A 119 16.11 -2.44 -0.11
N VAL A 120 16.52 -2.01 -1.31
CA VAL A 120 16.35 -0.65 -1.80
C VAL A 120 15.61 -0.72 -3.12
N VAL A 121 14.44 -0.07 -3.21
CA VAL A 121 13.63 0.01 -4.44
C VAL A 121 13.38 1.47 -4.72
N GLU A 122 14.15 2.07 -5.62
CA GLU A 122 14.16 3.52 -5.82
C GLU A 122 14.12 3.96 -7.28
N HIS A 123 13.42 5.05 -7.59
CA HIS A 123 13.38 5.59 -8.95
C HIS A 123 12.95 4.56 -10.00
N ASN A 124 11.95 3.73 -9.71
CA ASN A 124 11.44 2.77 -10.67
C ASN A 124 10.08 3.22 -11.22
N GLU A 125 9.73 2.77 -12.42
CA GLU A 125 8.38 2.88 -12.96
C GLU A 125 7.83 1.48 -13.19
N PHE A 126 6.61 1.20 -12.72
CA PHE A 126 5.97 -0.08 -13.01
C PHE A 126 4.46 0.01 -13.15
N THR A 127 3.94 -0.76 -14.09
CA THR A 127 2.54 -0.74 -14.49
C THR A 127 1.93 -2.13 -14.50
N GLN A 128 0.67 -2.28 -14.07
CA GLN A 128 -0.10 -3.54 -14.14
C GLN A 128 0.55 -4.72 -13.41
N THR A 129 1.35 -4.45 -12.37
CA THR A 129 1.89 -5.48 -11.46
C THR A 129 1.05 -5.56 -10.19
N THR A 130 1.31 -6.55 -9.34
CA THR A 130 0.80 -6.59 -7.95
C THR A 130 1.76 -5.90 -6.96
N GLY A 131 2.50 -4.88 -7.44
CA GLY A 131 3.37 -4.00 -6.66
C GLY A 131 4.60 -4.65 -6.06
N ILE A 132 4.96 -4.27 -4.83
CA ILE A 132 6.15 -4.72 -4.10
C ILE A 132 5.69 -5.53 -2.88
N GLY A 133 6.28 -6.70 -2.70
CA GLY A 133 6.01 -7.58 -1.56
C GLY A 133 7.29 -7.91 -0.84
N VAL A 134 7.29 -7.68 0.47
CA VAL A 134 8.37 -8.11 1.35
C VAL A 134 7.78 -9.02 2.41
N ASN A 135 8.22 -10.27 2.41
CA ASN A 135 7.74 -11.27 3.35
C ASN A 135 8.86 -11.66 4.30
N ARG A 136 8.63 -11.32 5.56
CA ARG A 136 9.58 -11.44 6.65
C ARG A 136 10.86 -10.64 6.40
N TRP A 137 11.63 -10.48 7.46
CA TRP A 137 12.97 -9.90 7.38
C TRP A 137 14.01 -10.95 7.78
N ALA A 138 15.20 -10.92 7.18
CA ALA A 138 16.32 -11.67 7.76
C ALA A 138 16.63 -11.09 9.14
N SER A 139 17.02 -11.90 10.12
CA SER A 139 17.18 -11.44 11.50
C SER A 139 17.99 -10.13 11.58
N PRO A 140 17.44 -9.06 12.20
CA PRO A 140 18.08 -7.77 12.27
C PRO A 140 19.36 -7.88 13.12
N GLY A 141 20.52 -7.87 12.48
CA GLY A 141 21.82 -8.10 13.11
C GLY A 141 22.89 -7.05 12.78
N ALA A 142 22.64 -6.14 11.81
CA ALA A 142 23.60 -5.10 11.46
C ALA A 142 22.92 -3.77 11.07
N PRO A 143 23.50 -2.59 11.39
CA PRO A 143 22.94 -1.27 11.07
C PRO A 143 22.70 -0.98 9.59
N ALA A 144 23.37 -1.70 8.70
CA ALA A 144 23.22 -1.57 7.25
C ALA A 144 21.99 -2.32 6.69
N GLN A 145 21.22 -3.01 7.53
CA GLN A 145 20.03 -3.75 7.14
C GLN A 145 18.82 -2.82 7.18
N THR A 146 18.51 -2.20 6.03
CA THR A 146 17.38 -1.27 5.90
C THR A 146 16.45 -1.69 4.76
N LEU A 147 15.22 -1.17 4.82
CA LEU A 147 14.22 -1.27 3.75
C LEU A 147 13.91 0.16 3.29
N THR A 148 14.23 0.49 2.04
CA THR A 148 13.79 1.75 1.43
C THR A 148 12.97 1.50 0.17
N VAL A 149 11.84 2.20 0.07
CA VAL A 149 10.98 2.20 -1.12
C VAL A 149 10.68 3.66 -1.44
N ARG A 150 11.42 4.26 -2.39
CA ARG A 150 11.36 5.71 -2.59
C ARG A 150 11.31 6.16 -4.04
N TYR A 151 10.67 7.30 -4.30
CA TYR A 151 10.66 7.93 -5.62
C TYR A 151 10.15 7.02 -6.75
N ASN A 152 9.35 6.00 -6.45
CA ASN A 152 8.82 5.11 -7.47
C ASN A 152 7.54 5.67 -8.07
N GLN A 153 7.29 5.34 -9.33
CA GLN A 153 6.07 5.65 -10.06
C GLN A 153 5.32 4.35 -10.38
N ALA A 154 4.23 4.09 -9.68
CA ALA A 154 3.37 2.94 -9.91
C ALA A 154 2.09 3.33 -10.64
N ARG A 155 1.66 2.48 -11.57
CA ARG A 155 0.41 2.66 -12.32
C ARG A 155 -0.43 1.39 -12.31
N ASN A 156 -1.70 1.52 -11.94
CA ASN A 156 -2.70 0.46 -12.04
C ASN A 156 -2.23 -0.86 -11.40
N ILE A 157 -2.07 -0.86 -10.09
CA ILE A 157 -1.80 -2.08 -9.33
C ILE A 157 -2.98 -3.03 -9.52
N ASP A 158 -2.71 -4.25 -9.98
CA ASP A 158 -3.77 -5.11 -10.51
C ASP A 158 -3.74 -6.55 -9.97
N GLY A 159 -4.71 -6.85 -9.11
CA GLY A 159 -4.97 -8.19 -8.59
C GLY A 159 -5.94 -9.03 -9.43
N ARG A 160 -6.45 -8.54 -10.57
CA ARG A 160 -7.44 -9.27 -11.38
C ARG A 160 -6.89 -10.58 -11.93
N TRP A 161 -7.77 -11.56 -12.05
CA TRP A 161 -7.48 -12.81 -12.77
C TRP A 161 -7.94 -12.71 -14.22
N ARG A 162 -7.25 -13.42 -15.12
CA ARG A 162 -7.60 -13.44 -16.55
C ARG A 162 -9.00 -14.00 -16.85
N ASN A 163 -9.55 -14.82 -15.95
CA ASN A 163 -10.84 -15.50 -16.10
C ASN A 163 -11.89 -15.02 -15.08
N GLY A 164 -11.73 -13.80 -14.58
CA GLY A 164 -12.64 -13.17 -13.61
C GLY A 164 -12.30 -13.49 -12.17
N GLY A 165 -12.71 -12.61 -11.26
CA GLY A 165 -12.24 -12.60 -9.87
C GLY A 165 -10.91 -11.88 -9.71
N GLY A 166 -10.28 -12.06 -8.55
CA GLY A 166 -9.01 -11.42 -8.25
C GLY A 166 -8.40 -11.89 -6.93
N ALA A 167 -7.19 -11.43 -6.69
CA ALA A 167 -6.47 -11.59 -5.44
C ALA A 167 -6.12 -10.22 -4.85
N ARG A 168 -5.72 -10.22 -3.58
CA ARG A 168 -5.22 -9.02 -2.91
C ARG A 168 -3.96 -8.52 -3.58
N ALA A 169 -3.91 -7.23 -3.87
CA ALA A 169 -2.77 -6.56 -4.47
C ALA A 169 -2.53 -5.23 -3.75
N SER A 170 -1.26 -4.86 -3.64
CA SER A 170 -0.82 -3.65 -2.96
C SER A 170 0.31 -3.02 -3.74
N PHE A 171 0.42 -1.69 -3.74
CA PHE A 171 1.65 -1.05 -4.19
C PHE A 171 2.82 -1.52 -3.33
N LEU A 172 2.63 -1.55 -2.00
CA LEU A 172 3.56 -2.11 -1.04
C LEU A 172 2.80 -2.94 -0.01
N ILE A 173 3.23 -4.19 0.18
CA ILE A 173 2.86 -4.99 1.35
C ILE A 173 4.12 -5.43 2.09
N LEU A 174 4.17 -5.07 3.37
CA LEU A 174 5.11 -5.62 4.33
C LEU A 174 4.37 -6.68 5.13
N ASN A 175 4.83 -7.92 5.03
CA ASN A 175 4.21 -9.04 5.71
C ASN A 175 5.21 -9.64 6.71
N THR A 176 4.96 -9.39 7.99
CA THR A 176 5.79 -9.89 9.09
C THR A 176 7.24 -9.35 9.03
N VAL A 177 7.44 -8.12 8.56
CA VAL A 177 8.73 -7.42 8.61
C VAL A 177 8.84 -6.76 9.98
N GLN A 178 9.50 -7.42 10.93
CA GLN A 178 9.43 -7.08 12.35
C GLN A 178 10.74 -6.49 12.88
N HIS A 179 10.61 -5.53 13.80
CA HIS A 179 11.72 -4.96 14.58
C HIS A 179 12.84 -4.38 13.70
N LEU A 180 12.48 -3.80 12.56
CA LEU A 180 13.46 -3.30 11.60
C LEU A 180 13.66 -1.79 11.78
N PRO A 181 14.82 -1.32 12.26
CA PRO A 181 15.13 0.10 12.22
C PRO A 181 15.39 0.56 10.77
N GLY A 182 15.19 1.85 10.51
CA GLY A 182 15.51 2.47 9.22
C GLY A 182 14.63 2.00 8.06
N VAL A 183 13.36 1.68 8.33
CA VAL A 183 12.37 1.48 7.27
C VAL A 183 11.84 2.82 6.81
N ASP A 184 12.00 3.11 5.52
CA ASP A 184 11.63 4.38 4.91
C ASP A 184 10.85 4.18 3.60
N VAL A 185 9.58 4.60 3.59
CA VAL A 185 8.69 4.54 2.42
C VAL A 185 8.28 5.96 2.06
N ALA A 186 8.98 6.55 1.09
CA ALA A 186 8.90 8.00 0.87
C ALA A 186 8.81 8.44 -0.59
N TYR A 187 8.06 9.50 -0.84
CA TYR A 187 7.97 10.16 -2.14
C TYR A 187 7.58 9.24 -3.30
N ASN A 188 6.78 8.20 -3.05
CA ASN A 188 6.25 7.34 -4.11
C ASN A 188 4.96 7.93 -4.68
N GLU A 189 4.75 7.71 -5.97
CA GLU A 189 3.56 8.12 -6.68
C GLU A 189 2.82 6.90 -7.23
N VAL A 190 1.63 6.65 -6.69
CA VAL A 190 0.79 5.50 -7.05
C VAL A 190 -0.50 6.01 -7.65
N LEU A 191 -0.71 5.78 -8.95
CA LEU A 191 -1.95 6.15 -9.63
C LEU A 191 -2.67 4.91 -10.16
N ASN A 192 -3.84 4.63 -9.60
CA ASN A 192 -4.74 3.60 -10.08
C ASN A 192 -5.88 4.25 -10.85
N THR A 193 -6.19 3.72 -12.01
CA THR A 193 -7.27 4.21 -12.88
C THR A 193 -8.50 3.32 -12.68
N PRO A 194 -9.71 3.90 -12.50
CA PRO A 194 -10.95 3.14 -12.43
C PRO A 194 -11.07 2.15 -13.59
N ASP A 195 -11.59 0.95 -13.32
CA ASP A 195 -11.78 -0.13 -14.29
C ASP A 195 -10.47 -0.67 -14.94
N GLN A 196 -9.30 -0.19 -14.53
CA GLN A 196 -7.99 -0.65 -15.01
C GLN A 196 -7.13 -1.28 -13.90
N SER A 197 -7.60 -1.29 -12.67
CA SER A 197 -6.88 -1.81 -11.50
C SER A 197 -7.81 -2.61 -10.59
N LEU A 198 -7.23 -3.44 -9.74
CA LEU A 198 -7.89 -4.03 -8.59
C LEU A 198 -6.85 -4.09 -7.46
N VAL A 199 -6.55 -2.92 -6.91
CA VAL A 199 -5.71 -2.77 -5.72
C VAL A 199 -6.60 -2.86 -4.50
N GLU A 200 -6.22 -3.67 -3.52
CA GLU A 200 -6.87 -3.63 -2.22
C GLU A 200 -6.23 -2.47 -1.43
N ASP A 201 -5.33 -2.75 -0.51
CA ASP A 201 -4.60 -1.73 0.22
C ASP A 201 -3.39 -1.26 -0.59
N ASN A 202 -3.27 0.04 -0.86
CA ASN A 202 -2.09 0.55 -1.55
C ASN A 202 -0.82 0.31 -0.71
N ILE A 203 -0.87 0.63 0.60
CA ILE A 203 0.19 0.35 1.56
C ILE A 203 -0.38 -0.50 2.70
N ASN A 204 0.06 -1.74 2.84
CA ASN A 204 -0.37 -2.65 3.91
C ASN A 204 0.82 -3.03 4.80
N LEU A 205 0.68 -2.76 6.09
CA LEU A 205 1.65 -3.08 7.13
C LEU A 205 1.13 -4.26 7.97
N TYR A 206 1.17 -5.47 7.41
CA TYR A 206 0.67 -6.68 8.04
C TYR A 206 1.69 -7.23 9.04
N ASN A 207 1.36 -7.24 10.34
CA ASN A 207 2.22 -7.71 11.44
C ASN A 207 3.67 -7.21 11.33
N SER A 208 3.87 -5.96 10.88
CA SER A 208 5.18 -5.40 10.54
C SER A 208 5.51 -4.21 11.42
N SER A 209 6.75 -4.09 11.86
CA SER A 209 7.15 -3.12 12.88
C SER A 209 8.53 -2.52 12.66
N GLY A 210 8.63 -1.23 13.01
CA GLY A 210 9.91 -0.59 13.26
C GLY A 210 10.41 -0.91 14.67
N THR A 211 11.13 0.05 15.25
CA THR A 211 11.54 0.02 16.66
C THR A 211 11.12 1.32 17.35
N ALA A 212 11.03 1.35 18.67
CA ALA A 212 10.68 2.57 19.39
C ALA A 212 11.64 3.75 19.10
N ALA A 213 12.93 3.47 18.83
CA ALA A 213 13.94 4.48 18.51
C ALA A 213 14.03 4.82 17.01
N SER A 214 13.43 4.00 16.16
CA SER A 214 13.38 4.18 14.71
C SER A 214 12.09 3.53 14.21
N PRO A 215 10.96 4.26 14.31
CA PRO A 215 9.68 3.81 13.78
C PRO A 215 9.79 3.50 12.29
N LEU A 216 8.92 2.62 11.82
CA LEU A 216 8.68 2.44 10.40
C LEU A 216 8.03 3.71 9.87
N HIS A 217 8.71 4.40 8.95
CA HIS A 217 8.30 5.72 8.50
C HIS A 217 7.71 5.65 7.08
N VAL A 218 6.46 6.10 6.93
CA VAL A 218 5.78 6.23 5.64
C VAL A 218 5.42 7.68 5.41
N HIS A 219 6.15 8.39 4.55
CA HIS A 219 5.94 9.83 4.43
C HIS A 219 5.99 10.38 3.01
N ASP A 220 5.33 11.52 2.80
CA ASP A 220 5.38 12.24 1.52
C ASP A 220 4.98 11.41 0.29
N ASN A 221 4.15 10.38 0.44
CA ASN A 221 3.66 9.62 -0.72
C ASN A 221 2.41 10.26 -1.32
N PHE A 222 2.24 10.15 -2.63
CA PHE A 222 0.99 10.47 -3.32
C PHE A 222 0.33 9.19 -3.83
N VAL A 223 -0.86 8.88 -3.33
CA VAL A 223 -1.63 7.71 -3.71
C VAL A 223 -3.00 8.15 -4.19
N ARG A 224 -3.36 7.77 -5.41
CA ARG A 224 -4.68 7.98 -5.98
C ARG A 224 -5.30 6.66 -6.41
N GLY A 225 -6.51 6.41 -5.90
CA GLY A 225 -7.33 5.28 -6.30
C GLY A 225 -7.09 4.02 -5.47
N ALA A 226 -8.19 3.49 -4.95
CA ALA A 226 -8.34 2.12 -4.49
C ALA A 226 -9.74 1.66 -4.90
N TYR A 227 -9.93 1.44 -6.21
CA TYR A 227 -11.24 1.21 -6.80
C TYR A 227 -11.58 -0.29 -6.82
N PRO A 228 -12.85 -0.67 -6.57
CA PRO A 228 -13.32 -2.00 -6.90
C PRO A 228 -13.22 -2.24 -8.41
N PHE A 229 -13.40 -3.49 -8.82
CA PHE A 229 -13.59 -3.84 -10.22
C PHE A 229 -14.93 -4.57 -10.39
N PRO A 230 -15.90 -4.03 -11.14
CA PRO A 230 -15.90 -2.70 -11.77
C PRO A 230 -15.88 -1.54 -10.75
N ALA A 231 -15.42 -0.36 -11.15
CA ALA A 231 -15.20 0.80 -10.26
C ALA A 231 -16.47 1.40 -9.66
N THR A 232 -17.63 1.14 -10.28
CA THR A 232 -18.95 1.49 -9.74
C THR A 232 -19.51 0.41 -8.81
N GLY A 233 -18.73 -0.62 -8.51
CA GLY A 233 -19.10 -1.62 -7.52
C GLY A 233 -19.15 -1.05 -6.11
N GLY A 234 -19.81 -1.79 -5.22
CA GLY A 234 -19.68 -1.66 -3.77
C GLY A 234 -20.09 -2.99 -3.13
N PRO A 235 -19.74 -3.27 -1.87
CA PRO A 235 -18.69 -2.65 -1.03
C PRO A 235 -17.27 -3.07 -1.46
N PHE A 236 -16.26 -2.35 -0.98
CA PHE A 236 -14.85 -2.62 -1.27
C PHE A 236 -13.96 -2.36 -0.05
N THR A 237 -12.87 -3.10 0.09
CA THR A 237 -11.98 -3.03 1.26
C THR A 237 -10.73 -2.18 1.03
N GLY A 238 -10.43 -1.77 -0.20
CA GLY A 238 -9.15 -1.17 -0.53
C GLY A 238 -8.88 0.21 0.08
N THR A 239 -7.74 0.36 0.75
CA THR A 239 -7.32 1.56 1.49
C THR A 239 -6.14 2.30 0.86
N GLY A 240 -5.85 3.51 1.38
CA GLY A 240 -4.62 4.23 1.08
C GLY A 240 -3.45 3.61 1.86
N ILE A 241 -3.59 3.57 3.18
CA ILE A 241 -2.68 2.87 4.10
C ILE A 241 -3.47 2.21 5.23
N THR A 242 -3.06 1.01 5.63
CA THR A 242 -3.58 0.32 6.81
C THR A 242 -2.47 -0.33 7.63
N THR A 243 -2.59 -0.28 8.96
CA THR A 243 -1.97 -1.29 9.82
C THR A 243 -2.87 -2.51 9.88
N ASP A 244 -2.29 -3.70 9.70
CA ASP A 244 -3.06 -4.92 9.50
C ASP A 244 -2.46 -6.11 10.26
N GLY A 245 -3.27 -7.14 10.49
CA GLY A 245 -2.78 -8.42 10.99
C GLY A 245 -3.29 -8.89 12.35
N ASP A 246 -3.09 -10.19 12.55
CA ASP A 246 -3.75 -11.03 13.54
C ASP A 246 -2.86 -11.45 14.71
N ALA A 247 -1.67 -10.86 14.84
CA ALA A 247 -0.75 -11.18 15.92
C ALA A 247 -1.36 -10.92 17.30
N GLN A 248 -1.05 -11.78 18.27
CA GLN A 248 -1.63 -11.75 19.62
C GLN A 248 -0.65 -11.27 20.70
N THR A 249 0.54 -10.80 20.31
CA THR A 249 1.58 -10.29 21.21
C THR A 249 2.17 -9.00 20.64
N LEU A 250 2.66 -8.11 21.51
CA LEU A 250 3.34 -6.87 21.10
C LEU A 250 4.52 -7.14 20.16
N ALA A 251 5.33 -8.16 20.45
CA ALA A 251 6.49 -8.49 19.62
C ALA A 251 6.10 -8.88 18.18
N ALA A 252 4.95 -9.55 18.00
CA ALA A 252 4.56 -10.03 16.68
C ALA A 252 3.62 -9.09 15.92
N ALA A 253 3.03 -8.11 16.60
CA ALA A 253 2.05 -7.20 16.01
C ALA A 253 2.71 -6.09 15.20
N THR A 254 1.89 -5.44 14.37
CA THR A 254 2.27 -4.17 13.76
C THR A 254 2.55 -3.17 14.86
N GLY A 255 3.68 -2.45 14.76
CA GLY A 255 4.21 -1.73 15.92
C GLY A 255 5.21 -0.65 15.52
N PHE A 256 5.21 0.47 16.25
CA PHE A 256 6.15 1.57 16.02
C PHE A 256 6.11 2.06 14.57
N VAL A 257 4.95 2.59 14.18
CA VAL A 257 4.70 3.11 12.82
C VAL A 257 4.44 4.60 12.93
N GLU A 258 5.09 5.38 12.08
CA GLU A 258 4.82 6.80 11.89
C GLU A 258 4.49 7.04 10.41
N ALA A 259 3.38 7.72 10.14
CA ALA A 259 3.01 8.08 8.78
C ALA A 259 2.56 9.53 8.68
N ASP A 260 3.23 10.31 7.85
CA ASP A 260 3.00 11.75 7.75
C ASP A 260 3.21 12.38 6.38
N HIS A 261 2.57 13.53 6.17
CA HIS A 261 2.66 14.29 4.91
C HIS A 261 2.25 13.51 3.64
N ASN A 262 1.59 12.36 3.78
CA ASN A 262 1.07 11.60 2.64
C ASN A 262 -0.22 12.23 2.11
N GLN A 263 -0.52 11.98 0.83
CA GLN A 263 -1.73 12.43 0.15
C GLN A 263 -2.47 11.22 -0.42
N PHE A 264 -3.64 10.92 0.14
CA PHE A 264 -4.51 9.82 -0.26
C PHE A 264 -5.76 10.36 -0.94
N VAL A 265 -5.92 10.07 -2.23
CA VAL A 265 -6.94 10.70 -3.09
C VAL A 265 -7.85 9.66 -3.73
N GLY A 266 -9.17 9.83 -3.65
CA GLY A 266 -10.13 8.94 -4.32
C GLY A 266 -10.03 7.47 -3.86
N ILE A 267 -9.88 7.25 -2.55
CA ILE A 267 -9.74 5.91 -1.96
C ILE A 267 -11.12 5.28 -1.71
N GLY A 268 -11.27 3.97 -1.97
CA GLY A 268 -12.56 3.27 -1.98
C GLY A 268 -13.05 2.66 -0.68
N ASN A 269 -12.21 2.58 0.37
CA ASN A 269 -12.63 2.18 1.71
C ASN A 269 -12.26 3.29 2.72
N SER A 270 -11.14 3.13 3.41
CA SER A 270 -10.54 4.15 4.28
C SER A 270 -9.31 4.75 3.63
N ALA A 271 -9.16 6.07 3.66
CA ALA A 271 -7.91 6.69 3.22
C ALA A 271 -6.75 6.25 4.13
N MET A 272 -6.96 6.31 5.45
CA MET A 272 -6.03 5.83 6.46
C MET A 272 -6.80 5.12 7.57
N ASN A 273 -6.37 3.92 7.93
CA ASN A 273 -6.93 3.21 9.07
C ASN A 273 -5.90 2.43 9.87
N ILE A 274 -6.20 2.28 11.15
CA ILE A 274 -5.46 1.44 12.09
C ILE A 274 -6.38 0.29 12.46
N ALA A 275 -6.18 -0.87 11.82
CA ALA A 275 -7.01 -2.06 12.05
C ALA A 275 -6.40 -3.02 13.09
N SER A 276 -5.09 -2.89 13.32
CA SER A 276 -4.31 -3.71 14.27
C SER A 276 -3.07 -2.96 14.79
N GLY A 277 -2.44 -3.54 15.80
CA GLY A 277 -1.10 -3.17 16.24
C GLY A 277 -1.05 -2.22 17.42
N HIS A 278 0.12 -1.66 17.68
CA HIS A 278 0.34 -0.68 18.76
C HIS A 278 1.32 0.41 18.35
N ASP A 279 1.36 1.52 19.08
CA ASP A 279 2.33 2.61 18.88
C ASP A 279 2.34 3.08 17.41
N VAL A 280 1.17 3.43 16.91
CA VAL A 280 0.95 3.89 15.53
C VAL A 280 0.56 5.36 15.56
N TYR A 281 1.30 6.19 14.82
CA TYR A 281 1.09 7.63 14.75
C TYR A 281 0.86 8.10 13.32
N TYR A 282 -0.37 8.53 12.99
CA TYR A 282 -0.70 9.11 11.69
C TYR A 282 -0.95 10.61 11.82
N HIS A 283 -0.14 11.45 11.18
CA HIS A 283 -0.29 12.90 11.30
C HIS A 283 0.10 13.73 10.08
N ASP A 284 -0.40 14.96 9.96
CA ASP A 284 -0.09 15.88 8.86
C ASP A 284 -0.37 15.30 7.45
N ASN A 285 -1.17 14.24 7.36
CA ASN A 285 -1.56 13.64 6.09
C ASN A 285 -2.79 14.36 5.51
N ARG A 286 -3.03 14.13 4.23
CA ARG A 286 -4.18 14.66 3.49
C ARG A 286 -5.00 13.52 2.90
N ALA A 287 -6.29 13.48 3.21
CA ALA A 287 -7.22 12.50 2.66
C ALA A 287 -8.36 13.22 1.93
N VAL A 288 -8.47 13.06 0.62
CA VAL A 288 -9.44 13.79 -0.21
C VAL A 288 -10.18 12.85 -1.15
N SER A 289 -11.50 12.80 -1.07
CA SER A 289 -12.35 12.06 -2.01
C SER A 289 -13.62 12.84 -2.31
N SER A 290 -13.90 13.04 -3.58
CA SER A 290 -15.05 13.78 -4.10
C SER A 290 -16.33 12.95 -4.12
N GLY A 291 -16.24 11.63 -3.94
CA GLY A 291 -17.38 10.72 -4.09
C GLY A 291 -17.79 10.52 -5.56
N TYR A 292 -16.93 10.92 -6.51
CA TYR A 292 -17.08 10.72 -7.94
C TYR A 292 -15.84 10.05 -8.54
N LEU A 293 -16.05 9.24 -9.57
CA LEU A 293 -15.00 8.79 -10.45
C LEU A 293 -14.58 9.95 -11.39
N PRO A 294 -13.36 9.93 -11.95
CA PRO A 294 -12.88 10.92 -12.92
C PRO A 294 -13.81 11.19 -14.11
N ASP A 295 -14.67 10.23 -14.48
CA ASP A 295 -15.66 10.36 -15.56
C ASP A 295 -17.01 10.96 -15.10
N GLY A 296 -17.12 11.36 -13.83
CA GLY A 296 -18.31 11.97 -13.25
C GLY A 296 -19.35 10.97 -12.74
N ARG A 297 -19.15 9.65 -12.91
CA ARG A 297 -20.01 8.66 -12.25
C ARG A 297 -19.83 8.74 -10.74
N ARG A 298 -20.89 8.43 -9.99
CA ARG A 298 -20.79 8.34 -8.52
C ARG A 298 -19.83 7.21 -8.15
N PHE A 299 -18.96 7.50 -7.19
CA PHE A 299 -18.16 6.49 -6.53
C PHE A 299 -18.90 5.98 -5.30
N SER A 300 -19.36 4.73 -5.36
CA SER A 300 -20.21 4.11 -4.35
C SER A 300 -19.44 3.35 -3.26
N ALA A 301 -18.12 3.21 -3.41
CA ALA A 301 -17.27 2.61 -2.40
C ALA A 301 -16.71 3.70 -1.47
N GLY A 302 -16.82 3.50 -0.17
CA GLY A 302 -16.22 4.39 0.82
C GLY A 302 -16.73 4.09 2.23
N PHE A 303 -15.81 3.93 3.17
CA PHE A 303 -16.11 3.90 4.60
C PHE A 303 -15.85 5.27 5.22
N CYS A 304 -14.61 5.73 5.29
CA CYS A 304 -14.26 7.01 5.91
C CYS A 304 -12.91 7.58 5.43
N GLY A 305 -12.53 8.79 5.84
CA GLY A 305 -11.15 9.26 5.71
C GLY A 305 -10.22 8.58 6.70
N LEU A 306 -10.51 8.72 7.99
CA LEU A 306 -9.69 8.23 9.11
C LEU A 306 -10.45 7.19 9.93
N GLY A 307 -9.79 6.13 10.40
CA GLY A 307 -10.40 5.18 11.34
C GLY A 307 -9.40 4.41 12.19
N VAL A 308 -9.74 4.16 13.45
CA VAL A 308 -8.98 3.37 14.42
C VAL A 308 -9.93 2.38 15.07
N PHE A 309 -9.82 1.11 14.69
CA PHE A 309 -10.72 0.06 15.14
C PHE A 309 -9.98 -1.27 15.27
N ASN A 310 -10.17 -1.96 16.38
CA ASN A 310 -9.53 -3.25 16.64
C ASN A 310 -10.21 -4.38 15.83
N TYR A 311 -10.00 -4.38 14.52
CA TYR A 311 -10.65 -5.29 13.58
C TYR A 311 -10.37 -6.76 13.93
N TYR A 312 -9.13 -7.04 14.34
CA TYR A 312 -8.64 -8.38 14.65
C TYR A 312 -8.95 -8.85 16.06
N ARG A 313 -9.62 -8.02 16.87
CA ARG A 313 -9.91 -8.30 18.28
C ARG A 313 -8.65 -8.68 19.05
N GLN A 314 -7.54 -8.02 18.73
CA GLN A 314 -6.29 -8.19 19.47
C GLN A 314 -6.52 -7.85 20.94
N PRO A 315 -5.81 -8.51 21.87
CA PRO A 315 -5.92 -8.21 23.30
C PRO A 315 -5.70 -6.71 23.57
N GLY A 316 -6.31 -6.16 24.60
CA GLY A 316 -6.19 -4.72 24.91
C GLY A 316 -4.75 -4.24 25.19
N GLY A 317 -3.85 -5.16 25.56
CA GLY A 317 -2.42 -4.87 25.69
C GLY A 317 -1.62 -4.94 24.37
N VAL A 318 -2.27 -5.29 23.26
CA VAL A 318 -1.68 -5.38 21.92
C VAL A 318 -2.27 -4.34 20.99
N PHE A 319 -3.57 -4.05 21.06
CA PHE A 319 -4.20 -2.94 20.35
C PHE A 319 -4.22 -1.68 21.22
N ALA A 320 -3.18 -0.86 21.15
CA ALA A 320 -2.97 0.23 22.09
C ALA A 320 -2.07 1.36 21.55
N ASN A 321 -2.04 2.50 22.26
CA ASN A 321 -1.12 3.62 22.00
C ASN A 321 -1.20 4.19 20.57
N HIS A 322 -2.41 4.28 20.02
CA HIS A 322 -2.62 4.92 18.73
C HIS A 322 -2.80 6.42 18.88
N ARG A 323 -2.19 7.17 17.97
CA ARG A 323 -2.39 8.62 17.86
C ARG A 323 -2.69 8.95 16.41
N VAL A 324 -3.71 9.77 16.17
CA VAL A 324 -4.02 10.30 14.84
C VAL A 324 -4.19 11.80 15.00
N ALA A 325 -3.30 12.62 14.43
CA ALA A 325 -3.28 14.05 14.74
C ALA A 325 -3.13 14.94 13.50
N ASP A 326 -3.72 16.14 13.50
CA ASP A 326 -3.37 17.22 12.56
C ASP A 326 -3.49 16.87 11.06
N ASN A 327 -4.32 15.87 10.75
CA ASN A 327 -4.59 15.47 9.37
C ASN A 327 -5.59 16.42 8.72
N THR A 328 -5.45 16.68 7.42
CA THR A 328 -6.46 17.43 6.65
C THR A 328 -7.35 16.47 5.87
N VAL A 329 -8.66 16.52 6.07
CA VAL A 329 -9.59 15.52 5.51
C VAL A 329 -10.76 16.17 4.78
N GLY A 330 -11.10 15.65 3.62
CA GLY A 330 -12.34 15.95 2.92
C GLY A 330 -12.80 14.75 2.11
N VAL A 331 -13.61 13.89 2.71
CA VAL A 331 -14.07 12.64 2.11
C VAL A 331 -15.59 12.67 1.99
N VAL A 332 -16.07 12.69 0.75
CA VAL A 332 -17.49 12.55 0.43
C VAL A 332 -17.85 11.08 0.50
N ARG A 333 -18.91 10.81 1.26
CA ARG A 333 -19.60 9.53 1.29
C ARG A 333 -21.08 9.84 1.35
N TRP A 334 -21.80 9.52 0.28
CA TRP A 334 -23.24 9.77 0.19
C TRP A 334 -23.99 9.11 1.35
N GLY A 335 -24.79 9.89 2.09
CA GLY A 335 -25.47 9.47 3.31
C GLY A 335 -24.58 9.47 4.57
N GLY A 336 -23.31 9.86 4.47
CA GLY A 336 -22.43 10.14 5.59
C GLY A 336 -22.84 11.41 6.35
N HIS A 337 -22.31 11.58 7.56
CA HIS A 337 -22.65 12.69 8.45
C HIS A 337 -21.46 13.19 9.30
N SER A 338 -20.22 12.93 8.89
CA SER A 338 -19.02 13.42 9.59
C SER A 338 -18.12 14.21 8.63
N PRO A 339 -17.93 15.53 8.82
CA PRO A 339 -18.51 16.39 9.85
C PRO A 339 -19.91 16.93 9.50
N SER A 340 -20.40 16.65 8.29
CA SER A 340 -21.67 17.19 7.76
C SER A 340 -22.31 16.19 6.79
N ALA A 341 -23.50 16.50 6.29
CA ALA A 341 -24.21 15.64 5.34
C ALA A 341 -23.36 15.31 4.11
N ASP A 342 -23.45 14.05 3.66
CA ASP A 342 -22.69 13.47 2.55
C ASP A 342 -21.16 13.50 2.73
N ARG A 343 -20.68 13.63 3.98
CA ARG A 343 -19.26 13.54 4.34
C ARG A 343 -19.02 12.39 5.32
N GLN A 344 -17.87 11.74 5.22
CA GLN A 344 -17.41 10.80 6.23
C GLN A 344 -15.89 10.91 6.40
N ASP A 345 -15.45 12.05 6.91
CA ASP A 345 -14.03 12.33 7.14
C ASP A 345 -13.45 11.39 8.21
N GLU A 346 -14.21 11.09 9.25
CA GLU A 346 -13.80 10.23 10.36
C GLU A 346 -14.77 9.05 10.54
N ALA A 347 -14.26 7.90 10.94
CA ALA A 347 -15.07 6.71 11.21
C ALA A 347 -16.01 6.97 12.40
N PRO A 348 -17.31 6.62 12.30
CA PRO A 348 -18.21 6.68 13.44
C PRO A 348 -17.69 5.79 14.56
N ASP A 349 -17.63 6.31 15.79
CA ASP A 349 -17.24 5.60 17.01
C ASP A 349 -15.84 4.94 17.00
N ALA A 350 -15.04 5.22 15.97
CA ALA A 350 -13.73 4.62 15.74
C ALA A 350 -12.71 5.70 15.36
N CYS A 351 -12.82 6.88 15.96
CA CYS A 351 -11.85 7.97 15.78
C CYS A 351 -11.62 8.77 17.07
N ALA A 352 -11.86 8.20 18.25
CA ALA A 352 -11.53 8.88 19.51
C ALA A 352 -10.05 9.35 19.59
N PRO A 353 -9.06 8.62 19.02
CA PRO A 353 -7.67 9.09 18.95
C PRO A 353 -7.40 10.15 17.87
N CYS A 354 -8.39 10.49 17.03
CA CYS A 354 -8.28 11.49 15.96
C CYS A 354 -8.46 12.88 16.56
N GLN A 355 -7.36 13.64 16.64
CA GLN A 355 -7.29 14.94 17.29
C GLN A 355 -6.75 15.98 16.30
N GLY A 356 -7.19 17.24 16.39
CA GLY A 356 -6.68 18.29 15.52
C GLY A 356 -6.98 18.11 14.01
N THR A 357 -7.87 17.17 13.63
CA THR A 357 -8.27 16.97 12.24
C THR A 357 -8.84 18.27 11.65
N VAL A 358 -8.24 18.74 10.56
CA VAL A 358 -8.72 19.89 9.80
C VAL A 358 -9.66 19.40 8.70
N HIS A 359 -10.96 19.63 8.87
CA HIS A 359 -11.95 19.29 7.86
C HIS A 359 -11.95 20.33 6.73
N LEU A 360 -11.73 19.88 5.49
CA LEU A 360 -11.81 20.74 4.31
C LEU A 360 -13.25 21.27 4.12
N PRO A 361 -13.40 22.57 3.80
CA PRO A 361 -14.71 23.15 3.54
C PRO A 361 -15.36 22.50 2.32
N GLY A 362 -16.68 22.31 2.38
CA GLY A 362 -17.46 21.83 1.25
C GLY A 362 -17.70 22.92 0.19
N PRO A 363 -18.06 22.53 -1.05
CA PRO A 363 -18.13 21.14 -1.53
C PRO A 363 -16.74 20.55 -1.83
N ILE A 364 -16.57 19.25 -1.61
CA ILE A 364 -15.40 18.50 -2.10
C ILE A 364 -15.74 17.99 -3.51
N THR A 365 -14.87 18.25 -4.47
CA THR A 365 -15.11 17.98 -5.89
C THR A 365 -13.90 17.30 -6.53
N LEU A 366 -14.04 16.83 -7.78
CA LEU A 366 -12.89 16.36 -8.56
C LEU A 366 -11.80 17.43 -8.71
N ALA A 367 -12.16 18.73 -8.70
CA ALA A 367 -11.18 19.81 -8.68
C ALA A 367 -10.40 19.86 -7.35
N THR A 368 -11.04 19.52 -6.23
CA THR A 368 -10.36 19.38 -4.92
C THR A 368 -9.35 18.23 -4.96
N GLU A 369 -9.72 17.08 -5.53
CA GLU A 369 -8.79 15.96 -5.74
C GLU A 369 -7.63 16.31 -6.68
N GLN A 370 -7.89 17.11 -7.71
CA GLN A 370 -6.86 17.56 -8.64
C GLN A 370 -5.92 18.58 -8.00
N ALA A 371 -6.41 19.41 -7.08
CA ALA A 371 -5.56 20.33 -6.32
C ALA A 371 -4.53 19.58 -5.45
N GLU A 372 -4.87 18.39 -4.93
CA GLU A 372 -3.91 17.54 -4.21
C GLU A 372 -2.77 17.07 -5.11
N TRP A 373 -3.06 16.72 -6.36
CA TRP A 373 -2.02 16.38 -7.33
C TRP A 373 -1.11 17.57 -7.65
N VAL A 374 -1.67 18.76 -7.81
CA VAL A 374 -0.87 19.98 -8.03
C VAL A 374 0.00 20.28 -6.80
N ARG A 375 -0.52 20.12 -5.58
CA ARG A 375 0.26 20.25 -4.33
C ARG A 375 1.40 19.24 -4.28
N TRP A 376 1.17 18.00 -4.68
CA TRP A 376 2.18 16.96 -4.77
C TRP A 376 3.31 17.35 -5.73
N GLN A 377 2.96 17.76 -6.94
CA GLN A 377 3.94 18.21 -7.95
C GLN A 377 4.75 19.43 -7.45
N ALA A 378 4.10 20.38 -6.79
CA ALA A 378 4.77 21.52 -6.18
C ALA A 378 5.71 21.09 -5.05
N LYS A 379 5.32 20.11 -4.23
CA LYS A 379 6.16 19.53 -3.18
C LYS A 379 7.42 18.90 -3.76
N LEU A 380 7.30 18.11 -4.83
CA LEU A 380 8.45 17.54 -5.53
C LEU A 380 9.38 18.63 -6.08
N ALA A 381 8.81 19.63 -6.76
CA ALA A 381 9.59 20.73 -7.34
C ALA A 381 10.34 21.54 -6.27
N LEU A 382 9.68 21.87 -5.15
CA LEU A 382 10.28 22.62 -4.05
C LEU A 382 11.49 21.89 -3.43
N ASN A 383 11.43 20.56 -3.40
CA ASN A 383 12.51 19.72 -2.85
C ASN A 383 13.52 19.26 -3.91
N GLY A 384 13.38 19.67 -5.18
CA GLY A 384 14.27 19.23 -6.26
C GLY A 384 14.19 17.73 -6.55
N LEU A 385 13.05 17.10 -6.27
CA LEU A 385 12.86 15.65 -6.37
C LEU A 385 12.22 15.27 -7.71
N THR A 386 12.59 14.09 -8.20
CA THR A 386 11.99 13.45 -9.39
C THR A 386 11.56 12.03 -9.04
N VAL A 387 10.34 11.66 -9.42
CA VAL A 387 9.82 10.30 -9.28
C VAL A 387 9.97 9.52 -10.59
N GLY A 388 10.05 8.19 -10.47
CA GLY A 388 10.33 7.30 -11.58
C GLY A 388 11.82 7.27 -11.97
N PRO A 389 12.15 6.57 -13.07
CA PRO A 389 13.52 6.40 -13.53
C PRO A 389 14.21 7.71 -13.84
N LEU A 390 15.39 7.91 -13.26
CA LEU A 390 16.25 9.02 -13.62
C LEU A 390 16.85 8.74 -15.01
N THR A 391 16.87 9.77 -15.86
CA THR A 391 17.62 9.68 -17.11
C THR A 391 19.09 9.47 -16.80
N ALA A 392 19.70 8.43 -17.36
CA ALA A 392 21.14 8.21 -17.24
C ALA A 392 21.86 9.48 -17.72
N GLN A 393 22.55 10.17 -16.81
CA GLN A 393 23.52 11.17 -17.24
C GLN A 393 24.53 10.45 -18.11
N LYS A 394 24.60 10.80 -19.40
CA LYS A 394 25.73 10.42 -20.22
C LYS A 394 26.96 11.01 -19.52
N THR A 395 27.78 10.17 -18.91
CA THR A 395 29.13 10.55 -18.53
C THR A 395 29.83 10.95 -19.82
N GLY A 396 30.00 12.27 -20.02
CA GLY A 396 30.82 12.79 -21.09
C GLY A 396 32.24 12.27 -20.88
N ASN A 397 32.78 11.64 -21.91
CA ASN A 397 34.21 11.33 -21.99
C ASN A 397 35.05 12.60 -22.00
#